data_AF-A0A8S9DW68-F1
#
_entry.id   AF-A0A8S9DW68-F1
#
_cell.length_a   1.000
_cell.length_b   1.000
_cell.length_c   1.000
_cell.angle_alpha   90.00
_cell.angle_beta   90.00
_cell.angle_gamma   90.00
#
_symmetry.space_group_name_H-M   'P 1'
#
loop_
_entity.id
_entity.type
_entity.pdbx_description
1 polymer ?
#
loop_
_entity_poly.entity_id
_entity_poly.type
_entity_poly.pdbx_seq_one_letter_code
_entity_poly.pdbx_strand_id
1 'polypeptide(L)'
;MKRKIRNVYLKKLSIKFCAIAAAGALFATEASAQCSRETLTALTDAYVNAQKTGDAAMVPLADGASYAENDVAMGIADGVLKGALTVDFTRSFHDTTQCATFTEVVAATDPHPYVIHTRMEASADG
;
A
#
# COMPACT_ATOMS: atom_id res chain seq x y z
N MET A 1 73.42 11.75 26.67
CA MET A 1 72.11 11.77 25.98
C MET A 1 71.02 11.33 26.96
N LYS A 2 70.37 12.27 27.68
CA LYS A 2 69.34 11.95 28.70
C LYS A 2 67.94 12.06 28.07
N ARG A 3 67.19 10.95 27.96
CA ARG A 3 65.79 10.95 27.52
C ARG A 3 64.87 11.17 28.72
N LYS A 4 64.12 12.27 28.68
CA LYS A 4 63.20 12.77 29.71
C LYS A 4 61.88 12.01 29.60
N ILE A 5 61.54 11.22 30.63
CA ILE A 5 60.25 10.53 30.75
C ILE A 5 59.18 11.60 31.02
N ARG A 6 58.18 11.72 30.14
CA ARG A 6 57.06 12.65 30.29
C ARG A 6 55.95 11.98 31.11
N ASN A 7 55.73 12.51 32.31
CA ASN A 7 54.64 12.17 33.20
C ASN A 7 53.35 12.80 32.65
N VAL A 8 52.38 11.99 32.22
CA VAL A 8 51.06 12.49 31.80
C VAL A 8 50.10 12.35 32.96
N TYR A 9 49.75 13.50 33.52
CA TYR A 9 48.85 13.68 34.65
C TYR A 9 47.44 13.15 34.32
N LEU A 10 46.90 12.25 35.15
CA LEU A 10 45.48 11.88 35.13
C LEU A 10 44.64 13.12 35.47
N LYS A 11 43.97 13.70 34.48
CA LYS A 11 42.89 14.67 34.71
C LYS A 11 41.67 13.91 35.24
N LYS A 12 41.31 14.15 36.50
CA LYS A 12 40.01 13.75 37.06
C LYS A 12 38.90 14.43 36.25
N LEU A 13 38.16 13.66 35.48
CA LEU A 13 37.01 14.14 34.73
C LEU A 13 35.77 13.98 35.61
N SER A 14 35.29 15.07 36.21
CA SER A 14 34.00 15.09 36.91
C SER A 14 32.87 15.03 35.88
N ILE A 15 32.25 13.85 35.73
CA ILE A 15 31.05 13.66 34.92
C ILE A 15 29.87 14.25 35.70
N LYS A 16 29.40 15.43 35.27
CA LYS A 16 28.08 15.93 35.69
C LYS A 16 27.02 15.15 34.95
N PHE A 17 26.22 14.38 35.68
CA PHE A 17 24.95 13.84 35.18
C PHE A 17 24.02 15.02 34.88
N CYS A 18 24.01 15.50 33.64
CA CYS A 18 22.86 16.22 33.10
C CYS A 18 21.74 15.20 32.94
N ALA A 19 20.60 15.49 33.54
CA ALA A 19 19.38 14.71 33.38
C ALA A 19 19.07 14.57 31.88
N ILE A 20 19.23 13.38 31.33
CA ILE A 20 18.69 13.03 30.02
C ILE A 20 17.19 12.87 30.23
N ALA A 21 16.48 13.98 30.04
CA ALA A 21 15.03 13.98 29.97
C ALA A 21 14.59 13.03 28.83
N ALA A 22 13.60 12.21 29.16
CA ALA A 22 12.95 11.20 28.31
C ALA A 22 12.95 11.49 26.81
N ALA A 23 13.82 10.81 26.06
CA ALA A 23 13.63 10.56 24.63
C ALA A 23 12.80 9.27 24.47
N GLY A 24 11.55 9.33 24.93
CA GLY A 24 10.62 8.21 24.90
C GLY A 24 9.55 8.42 23.84
N ALA A 25 9.66 7.66 22.74
CA ALA A 25 8.61 7.30 21.79
C ALA A 25 7.86 8.45 21.08
N LEU A 26 8.46 8.95 19.99
CA LEU A 26 7.72 9.50 18.84
C LEU A 26 7.94 8.58 17.64
N PHE A 27 7.36 7.38 17.69
CA PHE A 27 7.04 6.65 16.46
C PHE A 27 5.57 6.98 16.15
N ALA A 28 5.34 8.14 15.54
CA ALA A 28 4.03 8.43 14.98
C ALA A 28 3.78 7.43 13.83
N THR A 29 2.65 6.75 13.89
CA THR A 29 2.21 5.74 12.94
C THR A 29 1.84 6.40 11.61
N GLU A 30 2.79 6.58 10.69
CA GLU A 30 2.51 7.10 9.34
C GLU A 30 1.88 6.05 8.40
N ALA A 31 1.79 4.79 8.82
CA ALA A 31 1.20 3.71 8.01
C ALA A 31 -0.34 3.75 7.90
N SER A 32 -1.04 4.66 8.61
CA SER A 32 -2.50 4.59 8.75
C SER A 32 -3.29 5.45 7.75
N ALA A 33 -2.69 6.45 7.11
CA ALA A 33 -3.45 7.36 6.22
C ALA A 33 -3.80 6.71 4.87
N GLN A 34 -2.90 5.91 4.31
CA GLN A 34 -3.09 5.26 3.00
C GLN A 34 -4.04 4.07 3.04
N CYS A 35 -4.14 3.39 4.18
CA CYS A 35 -5.07 2.27 4.35
C CYS A 35 -6.38 2.70 5.01
N SER A 36 -6.71 3.99 4.98
CA SER A 36 -8.00 4.46 5.47
C SER A 36 -9.12 3.78 4.68
N ARG A 37 -10.27 3.62 5.33
CA ARG A 37 -11.44 3.03 4.65
C ARG A 37 -11.81 3.84 3.42
N GLU A 38 -11.67 5.16 3.50
CA GLU A 38 -11.96 6.11 2.44
C GLU A 38 -11.07 5.86 1.22
N THR A 39 -9.75 5.71 1.42
CA THR A 39 -8.80 5.42 0.34
C THR A 39 -9.09 4.08 -0.31
N LEU A 40 -9.30 3.02 0.49
CA LEU A 40 -9.64 1.70 -0.02
C LEU A 40 -11.00 1.68 -0.75
N THR A 41 -11.96 2.50 -0.29
CA THR A 41 -13.25 2.66 -0.99
C THR A 41 -13.05 3.30 -2.35
N ALA A 42 -12.28 4.39 -2.43
CA ALA A 42 -11.98 5.06 -3.69
C ALA A 42 -11.27 4.12 -4.68
N LEU A 43 -10.35 3.29 -4.20
CA LEU A 43 -9.67 2.27 -5.02
C LEU A 43 -10.66 1.26 -5.60
N THR A 44 -11.59 0.74 -4.77
CA THR A 44 -12.62 -0.19 -5.28
C THR A 44 -13.61 0.47 -6.23
N ASP A 45 -13.96 1.74 -6.01
CA ASP A 45 -14.84 2.48 -6.92
C ASP A 45 -14.17 2.71 -8.28
N ALA A 46 -12.87 3.04 -8.28
CA ALA A 46 -12.07 3.17 -9.48
C ALA A 46 -12.04 1.85 -10.27
N TYR A 47 -11.80 0.72 -9.59
CA TYR A 47 -11.83 -0.61 -10.21
C TYR A 47 -13.21 -0.98 -10.79
N VAL A 48 -14.29 -0.74 -10.05
CA VAL A 48 -15.65 -1.01 -10.52
C VAL A 48 -16.00 -0.12 -11.73
N ASN A 49 -15.58 1.14 -11.73
CA ASN A 49 -15.77 2.02 -12.88
C ASN A 49 -14.95 1.56 -14.09
N ALA A 50 -13.71 1.13 -13.89
CA ALA A 50 -12.87 0.55 -14.94
C ALA A 50 -13.56 -0.66 -15.60
N GLN A 51 -14.16 -1.56 -14.80
CA GLN A 51 -14.95 -2.69 -15.33
C GLN A 51 -16.18 -2.23 -16.13
N LYS A 52 -16.89 -1.20 -15.66
CA LYS A 52 -18.08 -0.68 -16.37
C LYS A 52 -17.73 0.00 -17.69
N THR A 53 -16.56 0.62 -17.80
CA THR A 53 -16.16 1.40 -18.97
C THR A 53 -15.23 0.65 -19.91
N GLY A 54 -14.59 -0.43 -19.44
CA GLY A 54 -13.49 -1.08 -20.16
C GLY A 54 -12.23 -0.22 -20.20
N ASP A 55 -12.08 0.72 -19.26
CA ASP A 55 -10.92 1.62 -19.19
C ASP A 55 -10.01 1.24 -18.02
N ALA A 56 -9.07 0.34 -18.32
CA ALA A 56 -8.07 -0.12 -17.36
C ALA A 56 -7.21 1.00 -16.76
N ALA A 57 -7.08 2.16 -17.43
CA ALA A 57 -6.29 3.29 -16.93
C ALA A 57 -6.94 3.98 -15.72
N MET A 58 -8.21 3.69 -15.42
CA MET A 58 -8.89 4.19 -14.22
C MET A 58 -8.37 3.53 -12.93
N VAL A 59 -7.74 2.35 -13.01
CA VAL A 59 -7.16 1.68 -11.85
C VAL A 59 -5.78 2.30 -11.54
N PRO A 60 -5.58 2.93 -10.37
CA PRO A 60 -4.33 3.61 -10.04
C PRO A 60 -3.25 2.60 -9.63
N LEU A 61 -2.58 2.01 -10.60
CA LEU A 61 -1.45 1.12 -10.34
C LEU A 61 -0.19 1.93 -10.00
N ALA A 62 0.42 1.62 -8.85
CA ALA A 62 1.75 2.11 -8.50
C ALA A 62 2.82 1.63 -9.49
N ASP A 63 3.93 2.36 -9.58
CA ASP A 63 5.09 1.94 -10.37
C ASP A 63 5.59 0.56 -9.91
N GLY A 64 5.65 -0.39 -10.84
CA GLY A 64 6.08 -1.77 -10.55
C GLY A 64 5.01 -2.68 -9.95
N ALA A 65 3.75 -2.22 -9.84
CA ALA A 65 2.63 -3.08 -9.44
C ALA A 65 2.46 -4.27 -10.40
N SER A 66 2.13 -5.44 -9.86
CA SER A 66 1.83 -6.63 -10.65
C SER A 66 0.33 -6.77 -10.89
N TYR A 67 -0.04 -7.17 -12.10
CA TYR A 67 -1.39 -7.58 -12.43
C TYR A 67 -1.38 -9.04 -12.88
N ALA A 68 -2.37 -9.80 -12.42
CA ALA A 68 -2.57 -11.19 -12.79
C ALA A 68 -4.05 -11.54 -12.78
N GLU A 69 -4.44 -12.46 -13.66
CA GLU A 69 -5.76 -13.07 -13.68
C GLU A 69 -5.60 -14.58 -13.66
N ASN A 70 -6.35 -15.27 -12.80
CA ASN A 70 -6.34 -16.74 -12.71
C ASN A 70 -4.90 -17.31 -12.63
N ASP A 71 -4.06 -16.71 -11.76
CA ASP A 71 -2.64 -17.05 -11.55
C ASP A 71 -1.71 -16.83 -12.76
N VAL A 72 -2.15 -16.08 -13.78
CA VAL A 72 -1.34 -15.72 -14.95
C VAL A 72 -1.02 -14.24 -14.93
N ALA A 73 0.27 -13.89 -14.83
CA ALA A 73 0.73 -12.51 -14.90
C ALA A 73 0.50 -11.93 -16.29
N MET A 74 -0.07 -10.73 -16.37
CA MET A 74 -0.38 -10.05 -17.63
C MET A 74 -0.51 -8.53 -17.45
N GLY A 75 -0.64 -7.79 -18.56
CA GLY A 75 -0.95 -6.37 -18.51
C GLY A 75 -2.41 -6.13 -18.12
N ILE A 76 -2.67 -5.11 -17.30
CA ILE A 76 -4.04 -4.77 -16.85
C ILE A 76 -4.98 -4.42 -18.01
N ALA A 77 -4.44 -3.90 -19.11
CA ALA A 77 -5.20 -3.57 -20.32
C ALA A 77 -5.39 -4.76 -21.28
N ASP A 78 -4.80 -5.92 -20.99
CA ASP A 78 -4.93 -7.14 -21.81
C ASP A 78 -5.99 -8.11 -21.28
N GLY A 79 -6.46 -7.89 -20.06
CA GLY A 79 -7.37 -8.76 -19.32
C GLY A 79 -8.85 -8.37 -19.39
N VAL A 80 -9.63 -8.76 -18.38
CA VAL A 80 -11.08 -8.51 -18.28
C VAL A 80 -11.42 -7.02 -18.27
N LEU A 81 -10.50 -6.17 -17.80
CA LEU A 81 -10.68 -4.70 -17.77
C LEU A 81 -10.61 -4.03 -19.15
N LYS A 82 -10.24 -4.76 -20.21
CA LYS A 82 -10.22 -4.25 -21.59
C LYS A 82 -11.61 -4.03 -22.18
N GLY A 83 -12.62 -4.74 -21.67
CA GLY A 83 -13.99 -4.70 -22.16
C GLY A 83 -14.94 -4.14 -21.11
N ALA A 84 -15.85 -3.26 -21.53
CA ALA A 84 -16.92 -2.79 -20.66
C ALA A 84 -17.86 -3.96 -20.31
N LEU A 85 -18.20 -4.09 -19.03
CA LEU A 85 -19.15 -5.06 -18.52
C LEU A 85 -20.45 -4.40 -18.10
N THR A 86 -21.57 -5.08 -18.38
CA THR A 86 -22.87 -4.78 -17.78
C THR A 86 -22.88 -5.29 -16.34
N VAL A 87 -22.41 -4.46 -15.42
CA VAL A 87 -22.31 -4.80 -14.00
C VAL A 87 -23.68 -4.75 -13.32
N ASP A 88 -24.18 -5.91 -12.88
CA ASP A 88 -25.47 -6.05 -12.19
C ASP A 88 -25.33 -5.91 -10.67
N PHE A 89 -24.21 -6.39 -10.12
CA PHE A 89 -23.98 -6.38 -8.69
C PHE A 89 -22.50 -6.19 -8.39
N THR A 90 -22.23 -5.47 -7.30
CA THR A 90 -20.89 -5.33 -6.73
C THR A 90 -20.93 -5.42 -5.23
N ARG A 91 -19.87 -5.98 -4.65
CA ARG A 91 -19.63 -5.95 -3.21
C ARG A 91 -18.14 -5.83 -2.94
N SER A 92 -17.77 -4.84 -2.13
CA SER A 92 -16.39 -4.62 -1.74
C SER A 92 -16.21 -4.80 -0.23
N PHE A 93 -15.09 -5.42 0.15
CA PHE A 93 -14.57 -5.45 1.50
C PHE A 93 -13.28 -4.65 1.56
N HIS A 94 -13.09 -3.89 2.64
CA HIS A 94 -11.94 -3.02 2.84
C HIS A 94 -11.27 -3.38 4.17
N ASP A 95 -10.09 -3.97 4.09
CA ASP A 95 -9.25 -4.34 5.23
C ASP A 95 -8.19 -3.27 5.46
N THR A 96 -8.47 -2.39 6.42
CA THR A 96 -7.56 -1.30 6.82
C THR A 96 -6.34 -1.78 7.61
N THR A 97 -6.31 -3.06 8.02
CA THR A 97 -5.17 -3.65 8.74
C THR A 97 -4.16 -4.26 7.78
N GLN A 98 -4.65 -4.95 6.74
CA GLN A 98 -3.81 -5.53 5.69
C GLN A 98 -3.60 -4.61 4.48
N CYS A 99 -4.19 -3.41 4.49
CA CYS A 99 -4.17 -2.47 3.36
C CYS A 99 -4.67 -3.10 2.06
N ALA A 100 -5.72 -3.91 2.15
CA ALA A 100 -6.18 -4.72 1.04
C ALA A 100 -7.69 -4.59 0.84
N THR A 101 -8.12 -4.80 -0.39
CA THR A 101 -9.54 -4.87 -0.75
C THR A 101 -9.86 -6.21 -1.38
N PHE A 102 -11.13 -6.59 -1.30
CA PHE A 102 -11.70 -7.66 -2.10
C PHE A 102 -13.00 -7.18 -2.71
N THR A 103 -13.12 -7.23 -4.04
CA THR A 103 -14.32 -6.82 -4.76
C THR A 103 -14.86 -7.98 -5.58
N GLU A 104 -16.14 -8.29 -5.38
CA GLU A 104 -16.94 -9.11 -6.27
C GLU A 104 -17.64 -8.22 -7.29
N VAL A 105 -17.54 -8.58 -8.57
CA VAL A 105 -18.32 -8.03 -9.68
C VAL A 105 -19.12 -9.17 -10.29
N VAL A 106 -20.43 -8.99 -10.40
CA VAL A 106 -21.32 -9.91 -11.13
C VAL A 106 -21.89 -9.15 -12.32
N ALA A 107 -21.68 -9.72 -13.51
CA ALA A 107 -22.19 -9.22 -14.78
C ALA A 107 -23.01 -10.34 -15.44
N ALA A 108 -24.13 -10.70 -14.82
CA ALA A 108 -25.00 -11.80 -15.24
C ALA A 108 -25.82 -11.48 -16.49
N THR A 109 -26.11 -10.20 -16.74
CA THR A 109 -26.88 -9.72 -17.91
C THR A 109 -26.00 -9.29 -19.07
N ASP A 110 -24.69 -9.31 -18.92
CA ASP A 110 -23.74 -9.04 -19.99
C ASP A 110 -23.80 -10.13 -21.08
N PRO A 111 -23.62 -9.81 -22.38
CA PRO A 111 -23.55 -10.81 -23.45
C PRO A 111 -22.52 -11.91 -23.20
N HIS A 112 -21.46 -11.62 -22.44
CA HIS A 112 -20.56 -12.62 -21.90
C HIS A 112 -20.59 -12.58 -20.36
N PRO A 113 -21.34 -13.46 -19.70
CA PRO A 113 -21.54 -13.36 -18.26
C PRO A 113 -20.27 -13.62 -17.45
N TYR A 114 -20.07 -12.83 -16.38
CA TYR A 114 -18.94 -13.00 -15.47
C TYR A 114 -19.35 -12.99 -13.98
N VAL A 115 -18.55 -13.71 -13.18
CA VAL A 115 -18.38 -13.47 -11.74
C VAL A 115 -16.88 -13.30 -11.51
N ILE A 116 -16.46 -12.10 -11.08
CA ILE A 116 -15.05 -11.74 -10.95
C ILE A 116 -14.79 -11.38 -9.50
N HIS A 117 -13.75 -11.98 -8.93
CA HIS A 117 -13.22 -11.64 -7.62
C HIS A 117 -11.85 -11.01 -7.79
N THR A 118 -11.68 -9.82 -7.22
CA THR A 118 -10.44 -9.07 -7.35
C THR A 118 -9.93 -8.66 -5.99
N ARG A 119 -8.70 -9.04 -5.69
CA ARG A 119 -7.95 -8.51 -4.55
C ARG A 119 -7.02 -7.42 -5.03
N MET A 120 -7.04 -6.27 -4.36
CA MET A 120 -6.06 -5.21 -4.57
C MET A 120 -5.33 -4.95 -3.26
N GLU A 121 -4.03 -4.74 -3.34
CA GLU A 121 -3.19 -4.35 -2.21
C GLU A 121 -2.74 -2.92 -2.45
N ALA A 122 -3.09 -2.01 -1.55
CA ALA A 122 -2.73 -0.61 -1.64
C ALA A 122 -1.34 -0.39 -1.03
N SER A 123 -0.54 0.43 -1.69
CA SER A 123 0.78 0.84 -1.22
C SER A 123 0.82 2.35 -0.97
N ALA A 124 1.97 2.85 -0.48
CA ALA A 124 2.14 4.29 -0.30
C ALA A 124 2.08 5.08 -1.63
N ASP A 125 2.39 4.42 -2.75
CA ASP A 125 2.54 5.01 -4.08
C ASP A 125 1.33 4.72 -4.99
N GLY A 126 0.27 4.12 -4.45
CA GLY A 126 -0.90 3.60 -5.17
C GLY A 126 -1.38 2.29 -4.57
#